data_AF-A0A365D1P4-F1
#
_entry.id   AF-A0A365D1P4-F1
#
_cell.length_a   1.000
_cell.length_b   1.000
_cell.length_c   1.000
_cell.angle_alpha   90.00
_cell.angle_beta   90.00
_cell.angle_gamma   90.00
#
_symmetry.space_group_name_H-M   'P 1'
#
loop_
_entity.id
_entity.type
_entity.pdbx_description
1 polymer ?
#
loop_
_entity_poly.entity_id
_entity_poly.type
_entity_poly.pdbx_seq_one_letter_code
_entity_poly.pdbx_strand_id
1 'polypeptide(L)'
;MNADWMGGPDQVNEADAHRRIAAKRFQASKVTLVELWTYYYGIGGDVDELALDAYLNEALHLPAAQVGLVTLAMNEFIGGDGA
;
A
#
# COMPACT_ATOMS: atom_id res chain seq x y z
N MET A 1 6.50 28.36 22.03
CA MET A 1 6.50 26.89 21.86
C MET A 1 5.25 26.57 21.06
N ASN A 2 5.35 26.40 19.74
CA ASN A 2 4.20 26.19 18.86
C ASN A 2 4.14 24.71 18.47
N ALA A 3 2.96 24.12 18.62
CA ALA A 3 2.67 22.74 18.31
C ALA A 3 2.56 22.54 16.79
N ASP A 4 3.70 22.25 16.16
CA ASP A 4 3.81 21.81 14.76
C ASP A 4 3.79 20.28 14.72
N TRP A 5 2.66 19.67 15.11
CA TRP A 5 2.49 18.20 15.18
C TRP A 5 1.15 17.71 14.64
N MET A 6 0.47 18.52 13.81
CA MET A 6 -0.66 18.06 13.01
C MET A 6 -0.23 17.99 11.56
N GLY A 7 -0.27 16.77 11.00
CA GLY A 7 0.29 16.45 9.68
C GLY A 7 -0.05 17.48 8.61
N GLY A 8 0.99 18.09 8.04
CA GLY A 8 0.87 19.06 6.97
C GLY A 8 0.29 18.45 5.68
N PRO A 9 -0.20 19.29 4.76
CA PRO A 9 -0.81 18.86 3.49
C PRO A 9 0.13 18.01 2.60
N ASP A 10 1.43 18.06 2.89
CA ASP A 10 2.46 17.26 2.23
C ASP A 10 2.30 15.76 2.50
N GLN A 11 2.07 15.36 3.76
CA GLN A 11 1.92 13.94 4.14
C GLN A 11 0.67 13.29 3.54
N VAL A 12 -0.41 14.06 3.40
CA VAL A 12 -1.64 13.60 2.76
C VAL A 12 -1.39 13.37 1.27
N ASN A 13 -0.70 14.31 0.61
CA ASN A 13 -0.37 14.22 -0.81
C ASN A 13 0.61 13.07 -1.12
N GLU A 14 1.57 12.80 -0.25
CA GLU A 14 2.50 11.68 -0.37
C GLU A 14 1.80 10.32 -0.21
N ALA A 15 0.89 10.20 0.76
CA ALA A 15 0.07 9.00 0.96
C ALA A 15 -0.83 8.73 -0.26
N ASP A 16 -1.44 9.77 -0.81
CA ASP A 16 -2.24 9.71 -2.03
C ASP A 16 -1.42 9.28 -3.27
N ALA A 17 -0.19 9.77 -3.40
CA ALA A 17 0.73 9.38 -4.47
C ALA A 17 1.15 7.91 -4.37
N HIS A 18 1.49 7.43 -3.16
CA HIS A 18 1.86 6.04 -2.93
C HIS A 18 0.70 5.08 -3.25
N ARG A 19 -0.52 5.45 -2.87
CA ARG A 19 -1.73 4.69 -3.19
C ARG A 19 -1.95 4.54 -4.70
N ARG A 20 -1.82 5.63 -5.45
CA ARG A 20 -1.93 5.60 -6.93
C ARG A 20 -0.87 4.74 -7.60
N ILE A 21 0.36 4.80 -7.10
CA ILE A 21 1.47 3.99 -7.64
C ILE A 21 1.21 2.51 -7.35
N ALA A 22 0.77 2.17 -6.13
CA ALA A 22 0.38 0.82 -5.77
C ALA A 22 -0.79 0.30 -6.62
N ALA A 23 -1.88 1.07 -6.75
CA ALA A 23 -3.02 0.69 -7.59
C ALA A 23 -2.60 0.38 -9.04
N LYS A 24 -1.81 1.27 -9.65
CA LYS A 24 -1.32 1.07 -11.03
C LYS A 24 -0.42 -0.15 -11.17
N ARG A 25 0.48 -0.37 -10.22
CA ARG A 25 1.38 -1.54 -10.21
C ARG A 25 0.61 -2.83 -10.06
N PHE A 26 -0.40 -2.86 -9.20
CA PHE A 26 -1.25 -4.02 -8.99
C PHE A 26 -2.02 -4.36 -10.27
N GLN A 27 -2.66 -3.36 -10.89
CA GLN A 27 -3.37 -3.52 -12.17
C GLN A 27 -2.46 -3.97 -13.32
N ALA A 28 -1.19 -3.57 -13.31
CA ALA A 28 -0.19 -3.99 -14.30
C ALA A 28 0.40 -5.38 -14.01
N SER A 29 0.29 -5.85 -12.78
CA SER A 29 0.77 -7.17 -12.35
C SER A 29 -0.27 -8.26 -12.62
N LYS A 30 0.18 -9.51 -12.77
CA LYS A 30 -0.72 -10.68 -12.85
C LYS A 30 -1.03 -11.29 -11.48
N VAL A 31 -0.70 -10.58 -10.41
CA VAL A 31 -0.85 -11.05 -9.02
C VAL A 31 -2.31 -10.96 -8.65
N THR A 32 -2.86 -12.03 -8.08
CA THR A 32 -4.22 -11.99 -7.55
C THR A 32 -4.26 -11.27 -6.21
N LEU A 33 -5.42 -10.67 -5.88
CA LEU A 33 -5.62 -10.02 -4.58
C LEU A 33 -5.32 -10.97 -3.41
N VAL A 34 -5.78 -12.22 -3.50
CA VAL A 34 -5.57 -13.23 -2.46
C VAL A 34 -4.10 -13.60 -2.28
N GLU A 35 -3.30 -13.68 -3.35
CA GLU A 35 -1.86 -13.92 -3.27
C GLU A 35 -1.14 -12.77 -2.58
N LEU A 36 -1.45 -11.53 -2.99
CA LEU A 36 -0.89 -10.34 -2.37
C LEU A 36 -1.26 -10.25 -0.89
N TRP A 37 -2.53 -10.46 -0.58
CA TRP A 37 -3.04 -10.43 0.79
C TRP A 37 -2.41 -11.51 1.67
N THR A 38 -2.28 -12.75 1.16
CA THR A 38 -1.68 -13.86 1.90
C THR A 38 -0.22 -13.57 2.27
N TYR A 39 0.57 -13.03 1.33
CA TYR A 39 1.94 -12.65 1.60
C TYR A 39 2.03 -11.48 2.58
N TYR A 40 1.23 -10.43 2.34
CA TYR A 40 1.13 -9.27 3.21
C TYR A 40 0.78 -9.67 4.65
N TYR A 41 -0.19 -10.57 4.84
CA TYR A 41 -0.56 -11.11 6.14
C TYR A 41 0.60 -11.88 6.78
N GLY A 42 1.31 -12.70 5.99
CA GLY A 42 2.47 -13.46 6.44
C GLY A 42 3.65 -12.62 6.94
N ILE A 43 3.84 -11.39 6.42
CA ILE A 43 4.91 -10.48 6.86
C ILE A 43 4.49 -9.55 8.02
N GLY A 44 3.30 -9.74 8.59
CA GLY A 44 2.79 -8.93 9.70
C GLY A 44 1.70 -7.93 9.32
N GLY A 45 1.05 -8.14 8.18
CA GLY A 45 -0.15 -7.42 7.79
C GLY A 45 -1.34 -7.72 8.71
N ASP A 46 -2.09 -6.67 9.07
CA ASP A 46 -3.22 -6.75 10.00
C ASP A 46 -4.57 -6.43 9.31
N VAL A 47 -4.54 -5.96 8.06
CA VAL A 47 -5.78 -5.60 7.36
C VAL A 47 -6.43 -6.79 6.66
N ASP A 48 -7.75 -6.83 6.68
CA ASP A 48 -8.55 -7.79 5.93
C ASP A 48 -8.38 -7.63 4.41
N GLU A 49 -8.66 -8.71 3.68
CA GLU A 49 -8.61 -8.75 2.21
C GLU A 49 -9.46 -7.64 1.58
N LEU A 50 -10.65 -7.37 2.12
CA LEU A 50 -11.54 -6.32 1.65
C LEU A 50 -10.96 -4.91 1.84
N ALA A 51 -10.24 -4.68 2.95
CA ALA A 51 -9.60 -3.39 3.19
C ALA A 51 -8.41 -3.18 2.25
N LEU A 52 -7.67 -4.25 1.95
CA LEU A 52 -6.60 -4.23 0.97
C LEU A 52 -7.15 -3.99 -0.46
N ASP A 53 -8.24 -4.64 -0.83
CA ASP A 53 -8.94 -4.40 -2.09
C ASP A 53 -9.36 -2.93 -2.22
N ALA A 54 -10.02 -2.38 -1.20
CA ALA A 54 -10.46 -1.00 -1.21
C ALA A 54 -9.28 -0.02 -1.32
N TYR A 55 -8.13 -0.32 -0.72
CA TYR A 55 -6.92 0.47 -0.87
C TYR A 55 -6.37 0.44 -2.30
N LEU A 56 -6.29 -0.75 -2.92
CA LEU A 56 -5.83 -0.94 -4.29
C LEU A 56 -6.79 -0.33 -5.34
N ASN A 57 -8.07 -0.23 -5.00
CA ASN A 57 -9.09 0.45 -5.80
C ASN A 57 -9.20 1.95 -5.50
N GLU A 58 -8.26 2.52 -4.73
CA GLU A 58 -8.26 3.93 -4.34
C GLU A 58 -9.54 4.37 -3.57
N ALA A 59 -10.28 3.42 -3.02
CA ALA A 59 -11.52 3.63 -2.26
C ALA A 59 -11.28 3.79 -0.75
N LEU A 60 -10.11 3.40 -0.25
CA LEU A 60 -9.73 3.48 1.17
C LEU A 60 -8.28 3.97 1.35
N HIS A 61 -8.02 4.66 2.45
CA HIS A 61 -6.66 4.95 2.91
C HIS A 61 -6.25 3.99 4.03
N LEU A 62 -5.08 3.40 3.87
CA LEU A 62 -4.42 2.60 4.90
C LEU A 62 -3.43 3.45 5.70
N PRO A 63 -3.18 3.11 6.97
CA PRO A 63 -2.14 3.77 7.75
C PRO A 63 -0.76 3.50 7.13
N ALA A 64 0.17 4.45 7.26
CA ALA A 64 1.48 4.41 6.61
C ALA A 64 2.28 3.12 6.87
N ALA A 65 2.18 2.55 8.08
CA ALA A 65 2.80 1.27 8.41
C ALA A 65 2.30 0.12 7.52
N GLN A 66 0.99 0.08 7.25
CA GLN A 66 0.37 -0.94 6.40
C GLN A 66 0.67 -0.68 4.92
N VAL A 67 0.69 0.58 4.49
CA VAL A 67 1.10 0.98 3.14
C VAL A 67 2.53 0.51 2.84
N GLY A 68 3.44 0.62 3.82
CA GLY A 68 4.82 0.14 3.69
C GLY A 68 4.89 -1.38 3.47
N LEU A 69 4.10 -2.15 4.22
CA LEU A 69 4.02 -3.61 4.07
C LEU A 69 3.39 -4.03 2.75
N VAL A 70 2.31 -3.37 2.30
CA VAL A 70 1.72 -3.62 0.98
C VAL A 70 2.73 -3.32 -0.12
N THR A 71 3.46 -2.21 0.00
CA THR A 71 4.51 -1.85 -0.96
C THR A 71 5.63 -2.88 -0.99
N LEU A 72 6.05 -3.39 0.16
CA LEU A 72 7.03 -4.47 0.26
C LEU A 72 6.52 -5.74 -0.42
N ALA A 73 5.31 -6.20 -0.08
CA ALA A 73 4.69 -7.36 -0.70
C ALA A 73 4.59 -7.22 -2.23
N MET A 74 4.11 -6.07 -2.70
CA MET A 74 4.05 -5.76 -4.13
C MET A 74 5.41 -5.75 -4.81
N ASN A 75 6.44 -5.19 -4.17
CA ASN A 75 7.80 -5.20 -4.69
C ASN A 75 8.36 -6.62 -4.76
N GLU A 76 8.00 -7.53 -3.87
CA GLU A 76 8.45 -8.93 -3.95
C GLU A 76 7.76 -9.68 -5.10
N PHE A 77 6.48 -9.40 -5.37
CA PHE A 77 5.76 -10.01 -6.49
C PHE A 77 6.11 -9.42 -7.86
N ILE A 78 6.35 -8.10 -7.93
CA ILE A 78 6.61 -7.38 -9.19
C ILE A 78 8.12 -7.24 -9.43
N GLY A 79 8.92 -7.18 -8.38
CA GLY A 79 10.38 -7.02 -8.36
C GLY A 79 11.13 -8.34 -8.54
N GLY A 80 10.75 -9.07 -9.57
CA GLY A 80 11.65 -9.96 -10.30
C GLY A 80 12.35 -9.27 -11.48
N ASP A 81 12.26 -7.94 -11.63
CA ASP A 81 12.95 -7.18 -12.69
C ASP A 81 13.26 -5.76 -12.22
N GLY A 82 14.55 -5.42 -12.10
CA GLY A 82 15.01 -4.09 -11.70
C GLY A 82 16.37 -4.03 -10.99
N ALA A 83 17.38 -4.70 -11.55
CA ALA A 83 18.80 -4.41 -11.34
C ALA A 83 19.38 -3.77 -12.61
#